data_AF-A0A2S9GT19-F1
#
_entry.id   AF-A0A2S9GT19-F1
#
_cell.length_a   1.000
_cell.length_b   1.000
_cell.length_c   1.000
_cell.angle_alpha   90.00
_cell.angle_beta   90.00
_cell.angle_gamma   90.00
#
_symmetry.space_group_name_H-M   'P 1'
#
loop_
_entity.id
_entity.type
_entity.pdbx_description
1 polymer ?
#
loop_
_entity_poly.entity_id
_entity_poly.type
_entity_poly.pdbx_seq_one_letter_code
_entity_poly.pdbx_strand_id
1 'polypeptide(L)'
;MGIVVKVLLSLLVVVLLGTTIILQRTSLIAEKQKNTTLTNEKAERDQTIKQLQAAEVSNKKRLAQLQTERNRISATLSERETFIENLHHDNPLIQSWADTPLPAAIVQLRQRPAATGASEYHSELSQPPPLHPASSQPNN
;
A
#
# COMPACT_ATOMS: atom_id res chain seq x y z
N MET A 1 16.13 -28.66 89.61
CA MET A 1 16.61 -27.48 88.85
C MET A 1 17.27 -27.80 87.51
N GLY A 2 18.17 -28.80 87.39
CA GLY A 2 18.92 -29.03 86.15
C GLY A 2 18.12 -29.47 84.90
N ILE A 3 17.01 -30.21 85.06
CA ILE A 3 16.20 -30.69 83.93
C ILE A 3 15.44 -29.53 83.26
N VAL A 4 14.84 -28.65 84.06
CA VAL A 4 14.08 -27.49 83.57
C VAL A 4 14.98 -26.54 82.77
N VAL A 5 16.20 -26.30 83.25
CA VAL A 5 17.18 -25.47 82.55
C VAL A 5 17.58 -26.10 81.21
N LYS A 6 17.80 -27.42 81.16
CA LYS A 6 18.13 -28.13 79.91
C LYS A 6 17.00 -28.09 78.88
N VAL A 7 15.76 -28.25 79.33
CA VAL A 7 14.58 -28.15 78.45
C VAL A 7 14.45 -26.74 77.88
N LEU A 8 14.59 -25.71 78.72
CA LEU A 8 14.60 -24.32 78.27
C LEU A 8 15.71 -24.04 77.26
N LEU A 9 16.92 -24.55 77.50
CA LEU A 9 18.05 -24.42 76.57
C LEU A 9 17.78 -25.11 75.23
N SER A 10 17.21 -26.32 75.24
CA SER A 10 16.85 -27.02 74.00
C SER A 10 15.78 -26.28 73.20
N LEU A 11 14.77 -25.71 73.86
CA LEU A 11 13.72 -24.93 73.21
C LEU A 11 14.31 -23.66 72.57
N LEU A 12 15.22 -22.99 73.27
CA LEU A 12 15.90 -21.81 72.75
C LEU A 12 16.71 -22.13 71.49
N VAL A 13 17.40 -23.27 71.46
CA VAL A 13 18.16 -23.73 70.28
C VAL A 13 17.24 -24.04 69.11
N VAL A 14 16.10 -24.71 69.36
CA VAL A 14 15.11 -25.02 68.30
C VAL A 14 14.52 -23.74 67.71
N VAL A 15 14.21 -22.74 68.54
CA VAL A 15 13.71 -21.43 68.08
C VAL A 15 14.78 -20.72 67.23
N LEU A 16 16.02 -20.67 67.70
CA LEU A 16 17.14 -20.07 66.96
C LEU A 16 17.34 -20.74 65.59
N LEU A 17 17.36 -22.07 65.54
CA LEU A 17 17.49 -22.81 64.29
C LEU A 17 16.28 -22.60 63.36
N GLY A 18 15.06 -22.55 63.91
CA GLY A 18 13.85 -22.26 63.13
C GLY A 18 13.92 -20.89 62.47
N THR A 19 14.35 -19.87 63.20
CA THR A 19 14.45 -18.49 62.65
C THR A 19 15.46 -18.37 61.52
N THR A 20 16.64 -19.00 61.63
CA THR A 20 17.66 -18.95 60.58
C THR A 20 17.21 -19.69 59.32
N ILE A 21 16.51 -20.82 59.46
CA ILE A 21 15.91 -21.56 58.34
C ILE A 21 14.85 -20.70 57.62
N ILE A 22 14.01 -19.97 58.37
CA ILE A 22 12.99 -19.10 57.78
C ILE A 22 13.66 -17.96 56.98
N LEU A 23 14.68 -17.30 57.55
CA LEU A 23 15.41 -16.23 56.88
C LEU A 23 16.07 -16.70 55.57
N GLN A 24 16.74 -17.85 55.57
CA GLN A 24 17.35 -18.42 54.36
C GLN A 24 16.32 -18.82 53.30
N ARG A 25 15.15 -19.32 53.72
CA ARG A 25 14.06 -19.63 52.77
C ARG A 25 13.50 -18.35 52.13
N THR A 26 13.36 -17.27 52.89
CA THR A 26 12.86 -16.00 52.34
C THR A 26 13.81 -15.40 51.30
N SER A 27 15.13 -15.47 51.50
CA SER A 27 16.10 -15.00 50.51
C SER A 27 16.09 -15.86 49.24
N LEU A 28 16.01 -17.19 49.38
CA LEU A 28 15.92 -18.09 48.23
C LEU A 28 14.64 -17.90 47.41
N ILE A 29 13.50 -17.65 48.08
CA ILE A 29 12.24 -17.35 47.40
C ILE A 29 12.35 -16.02 46.66
N ALA A 30 12.94 -14.98 47.27
CA ALA A 30 13.13 -13.69 46.63
C ALA A 30 14.05 -13.78 45.39
N GLU A 31 15.12 -14.57 45.45
CA GLU A 31 16.00 -14.82 44.30
C GLU A 31 15.31 -15.62 43.19
N LYS A 32 14.56 -16.66 43.55
CA LYS A 32 13.77 -17.42 42.58
C LYS A 32 12.72 -16.55 41.91
N GLN A 33 12.03 -15.70 42.68
CA GLN A 33 11.03 -14.77 42.16
C GLN A 33 11.67 -13.83 41.12
N LYS A 34 12.81 -13.21 41.46
CA LYS A 34 13.58 -12.36 40.54
C LYS A 34 13.98 -13.11 39.27
N ASN A 35 14.49 -14.33 39.42
CA ASN A 35 14.89 -15.15 38.27
C ASN A 35 13.67 -15.49 37.39
N THR A 36 12.54 -15.89 37.99
CA THR A 36 11.30 -16.16 37.23
C THR A 36 10.78 -14.93 36.49
N THR A 37 10.85 -13.74 37.11
CA THR A 37 10.46 -12.49 36.44
C THR A 37 11.40 -12.21 35.27
N LEU A 38 12.71 -12.33 35.45
CA LEU A 38 13.69 -12.12 34.38
C LEU A 38 13.54 -13.14 33.25
N THR A 39 13.25 -14.40 33.56
CA THR A 39 13.00 -15.43 32.53
C THR A 39 11.71 -15.15 31.77
N ASN A 40 10.66 -14.69 32.45
CA ASN A 40 9.41 -14.34 31.79
C ASN A 40 9.57 -13.11 30.88
N GLU A 41 10.25 -12.07 31.36
CA GLU A 41 10.55 -10.86 30.58
C GLU A 41 11.46 -11.18 29.38
N LYS A 42 12.40 -12.13 29.55
CA LYS A 42 13.21 -12.62 28.44
C LYS A 42 12.36 -13.40 27.42
N ALA A 43 11.48 -14.30 27.89
CA ALA A 43 10.62 -15.08 27.02
C ALA A 43 9.65 -14.17 26.22
N GLU A 44 9.11 -13.14 26.86
CA GLU A 44 8.28 -12.12 26.21
C GLU A 44 9.06 -11.37 25.14
N ARG A 45 10.27 -10.89 25.46
CA ARG A 45 11.15 -10.25 24.47
C ARG A 45 11.50 -11.17 23.31
N ASP A 46 11.83 -12.43 23.58
CA ASP A 46 12.13 -13.42 22.55
C ASP A 46 10.92 -13.67 21.65
N GLN A 47 9.70 -13.67 22.21
CA GLN A 47 8.46 -13.75 21.44
C GLN A 47 8.26 -12.51 20.57
N THR A 48 8.46 -11.30 21.10
CA THR A 48 8.37 -10.05 20.34
C THR A 48 9.39 -10.04 19.20
N ILE A 49 10.64 -10.45 19.45
CA ILE A 49 11.69 -10.54 18.42
C ILE A 49 11.26 -11.50 17.30
N LYS A 50 10.73 -12.68 17.64
CA LYS A 50 10.23 -13.63 16.64
C LYS A 50 9.09 -13.05 15.80
N GLN A 51 8.16 -12.32 16.43
CA GLN A 51 7.07 -11.66 15.72
C GLN A 51 7.58 -10.57 14.77
N LEU A 52 8.54 -9.75 15.22
CA LEU A 52 9.16 -8.72 14.39
C LEU A 52 9.92 -9.31 13.21
N GLN A 53 10.67 -10.40 13.43
CA GLN A 53 11.36 -11.12 12.35
C GLN A 53 10.38 -11.69 11.33
N ALA A 54 9.28 -12.31 11.78
CA ALA A 54 8.25 -12.82 10.89
C ALA A 54 7.58 -11.69 10.08
N ALA A 55 7.32 -10.54 10.72
CA ALA A 55 6.78 -9.36 10.07
C ALA A 55 7.76 -8.78 9.04
N GLU A 56 9.06 -8.75 9.34
CA GLU A 56 10.10 -8.29 8.41
C GLU A 56 10.19 -9.17 7.17
N VAL A 57 10.18 -10.50 7.34
CA VAL A 57 10.18 -11.46 6.21
C VAL A 57 8.94 -11.26 5.34
N SER A 58 7.76 -11.11 5.96
CA SER A 58 6.51 -10.84 5.25
C SER A 58 6.57 -9.51 4.48
N ASN A 59 7.10 -8.46 5.11
CA ASN A 59 7.27 -7.15 4.48
C ASN A 59 8.22 -7.21 3.30
N LYS A 60 9.40 -7.84 3.45
CA LYS A 60 10.36 -8.07 2.37
C LYS A 60 9.73 -8.80 1.19
N LYS A 61 8.91 -9.82 1.43
CA LYS A 61 8.18 -10.53 0.37
C LYS A 61 7.18 -9.62 -0.34
N ARG A 62 6.43 -8.81 0.41
CA ARG A 62 5.48 -7.83 -0.17
C ARG A 62 6.19 -6.76 -0.99
N LEU A 63 7.34 -6.26 -0.53
CA LEU A 63 8.15 -5.29 -1.26
C LEU A 63 8.70 -5.89 -2.55
N ALA A 64 9.19 -7.13 -2.52
CA ALA A 64 9.64 -7.83 -3.72
C ALA A 64 8.51 -8.01 -4.74
N GLN A 65 7.31 -8.40 -4.30
CA GLN A 65 6.13 -8.51 -5.16
C GLN A 65 5.75 -7.15 -5.78
N LEU A 66 5.74 -6.09 -4.98
CA LEU A 66 5.44 -4.74 -5.47
C LEU A 66 6.48 -4.27 -6.49
N GLN A 67 7.75 -4.57 -6.26
CA GLN A 67 8.82 -4.24 -7.19
C GLN A 67 8.68 -5.00 -8.51
N THR A 68 8.36 -6.30 -8.45
CA THR A 68 8.10 -7.11 -9.65
C THR A 68 6.95 -6.52 -10.46
N GLU A 69 5.85 -6.11 -9.80
CA GLU A 69 4.73 -5.51 -10.54
C GLU A 69 5.02 -4.13 -11.08
N ARG A 70 5.79 -3.31 -10.37
CA ARG A 70 6.29 -2.05 -10.95
C ARG A 70 7.12 -2.29 -12.19
N ASN A 71 8.04 -3.26 -12.15
CA ASN A 71 8.89 -3.59 -13.28
C ASN A 71 8.06 -4.12 -14.47
N ARG A 72 7.02 -4.92 -14.20
CA ARG A 72 6.09 -5.40 -15.22
C ARG A 72 5.33 -4.25 -15.87
N ILE A 73 4.77 -3.35 -15.06
CA ILE A 73 4.05 -2.18 -15.55
C ILE A 73 4.98 -1.29 -16.39
N SER A 74 6.20 -1.03 -15.93
CA SER A 74 7.17 -0.23 -16.70
C SER A 74 7.55 -0.90 -18.02
N ALA A 75 7.71 -2.22 -18.04
CA ALA A 75 8.00 -2.96 -19.27
C ALA A 75 6.83 -2.84 -20.27
N THR A 76 5.60 -3.04 -19.82
CA THR A 76 4.41 -2.88 -20.68
C THR A 76 4.22 -1.44 -21.15
N LEU A 77 4.54 -0.45 -20.33
CA LEU A 77 4.49 0.96 -20.74
C LEU A 77 5.50 1.25 -21.84
N SER A 78 6.75 0.81 -21.68
CA SER A 78 7.79 0.98 -22.70
C SER A 78 7.43 0.25 -24.00
N GLU A 79 6.88 -0.97 -23.93
CA GLU A 79 6.40 -1.70 -25.10
C GLU A 79 5.30 -0.95 -25.84
N ARG A 80 4.34 -0.37 -25.10
CA ARG A 80 3.26 0.42 -25.70
C ARG A 80 3.76 1.71 -26.32
N GLU A 81 4.71 2.38 -25.69
CA GLU A 81 5.32 3.60 -26.22
C GLU A 81 6.01 3.30 -27.55
N THR A 82 6.89 2.30 -27.59
CA THR A 82 7.55 1.86 -28.83
C THR A 82 6.54 1.41 -29.89
N PHE A 83 5.47 0.72 -29.50
CA PHE A 83 4.43 0.30 -30.45
C PHE A 83 3.68 1.48 -31.07
N ILE A 84 3.37 2.52 -30.28
CA ILE A 84 2.73 3.74 -30.76
C ILE A 84 3.69 4.52 -31.68
N GLU A 85 4.97 4.65 -31.29
CA GLU A 85 5.99 5.29 -32.12
C GLU A 85 6.16 4.57 -33.46
N ASN A 86 6.23 3.24 -33.46
CA ASN A 86 6.31 2.44 -34.67
C ASN A 86 5.03 2.56 -35.52
N LEU A 87 3.84 2.54 -34.91
CA LEU A 87 2.59 2.77 -35.66
C LEU A 87 2.55 4.14 -36.32
N HIS A 88 3.11 5.16 -35.67
CA HIS A 88 3.19 6.51 -36.22
C HIS A 88 4.23 6.58 -37.36
N HIS A 89 5.39 5.92 -37.20
CA HIS A 89 6.48 5.97 -38.18
C HIS A 89 6.22 5.10 -39.42
N ASP A 90 5.69 3.90 -39.23
CA ASP A 90 5.60 2.87 -40.28
C ASP A 90 4.31 2.96 -41.09
N ASN A 91 3.35 3.78 -40.69
CA ASN A 91 2.05 3.86 -41.35
C ASN A 91 1.89 5.17 -42.16
N PRO A 92 2.34 5.21 -43.43
CA PRO A 92 2.18 6.39 -44.30
C PRO A 92 0.71 6.76 -44.54
N LEU A 93 -0.22 5.84 -44.29
CA LEU A 93 -1.65 6.07 -44.29
C LEU A 93 -2.11 6.97 -43.13
N ILE A 94 -1.46 6.90 -41.95
CA ILE A 94 -1.74 7.80 -40.82
C ILE A 94 -1.16 9.18 -41.10
N GLN A 95 0.06 9.24 -41.63
CA GLN A 95 0.69 10.51 -41.99
C GLN A 95 -0.11 11.24 -43.08
N SER A 96 -0.51 10.54 -44.15
CA SER A 96 -1.37 11.11 -45.19
C SER A 96 -2.76 11.51 -44.69
N TRP A 97 -3.38 10.79 -43.75
CA TRP A 97 -4.63 11.22 -43.13
C TRP A 97 -4.48 12.50 -42.29
N ALA A 98 -3.36 12.63 -41.57
CA ALA A 98 -3.06 13.82 -40.78
C ALA A 98 -2.72 15.05 -41.67
N ASP A 99 -2.05 14.83 -42.80
CA ASP A 99 -1.69 15.87 -43.76
C ASP A 99 -2.84 16.23 -44.71
N THR A 100 -3.93 15.43 -44.74
CA THR A 100 -5.10 15.74 -45.55
C THR A 100 -5.84 16.94 -44.95
N PRO A 101 -6.04 18.05 -45.70
CA PRO A 101 -6.74 19.21 -45.18
C PRO A 101 -8.17 18.84 -44.76
N LEU A 102 -8.57 19.31 -43.58
CA LEU A 102 -9.90 19.03 -43.04
C LEU A 102 -10.98 19.43 -44.06
N PRO A 103 -11.96 18.55 -44.35
CA PRO A 103 -13.07 18.89 -45.23
C PRO A 103 -13.77 20.17 -44.77
N ALA A 104 -14.13 21.03 -45.73
CA ALA A 104 -14.74 22.33 -45.45
C ALA A 104 -15.99 22.24 -44.56
N ALA A 105 -16.74 21.13 -44.62
CA ALA A 105 -17.87 20.86 -43.75
C ALA A 105 -17.48 20.79 -42.25
N ILE A 106 -16.35 20.15 -41.93
CA ILE A 106 -15.84 20.04 -40.56
C ILE A 106 -15.27 21.38 -40.08
N VAL A 107 -14.62 22.12 -40.99
CA VAL A 107 -14.13 23.47 -40.72
C VAL A 107 -15.30 24.43 -40.41
N GLN A 108 -16.40 24.37 -41.16
CA GLN A 108 -17.60 25.15 -40.90
C GLN A 108 -18.28 24.77 -39.58
N LEU A 109 -18.29 23.49 -39.21
CA LEU A 109 -18.77 23.02 -37.90
C LEU A 109 -17.96 23.61 -36.75
N ARG A 110 -16.63 23.68 -36.89
CA ARG A 110 -15.75 24.29 -35.88
C ARG A 110 -15.85 25.82 -35.84
N GLN A 111 -16.14 26.45 -36.98
CA GLN A 111 -16.35 27.88 -37.08
C GLN A 111 -17.74 28.33 -36.61
N ARG A 112 -18.63 27.40 -36.24
CA ARG A 112 -19.90 27.79 -35.60
C ARG A 112 -19.61 28.56 -34.31
N PRO A 113 -20.30 29.70 -34.10
CA PRO A 113 -20.18 30.46 -32.86
C PRO A 113 -20.53 29.57 -31.67
N ALA A 114 -19.85 29.77 -30.53
CA ALA A 114 -20.13 29.01 -29.33
C ALA A 114 -21.59 29.24 -28.90
N ALA A 115 -22.42 28.20 -28.99
CA ALA A 115 -23.79 28.25 -28.48
C ALA A 115 -23.73 28.53 -26.98
N THR A 116 -24.25 29.69 -26.55
CA THR A 116 -24.13 30.16 -25.17
C THR A 116 -25.35 29.70 -24.37
N GLY A 117 -25.72 28.42 -24.48
CA GLY A 117 -26.85 27.85 -23.76
C GLY A 117 -27.53 26.67 -24.46
N ALA A 118 -28.23 25.84 -23.68
CA ALA A 118 -28.88 24.62 -24.17
C ALA A 118 -30.06 24.87 -25.14
N SER A 119 -30.77 26.00 -25.00
CA SER A 119 -31.86 26.38 -25.91
C SER A 119 -31.35 26.85 -27.28
N GLU A 120 -30.24 27.59 -27.30
CA GLU A 120 -29.60 28.04 -28.54
C GLU A 120 -29.02 26.85 -29.32
N TYR A 121 -28.41 25.89 -28.60
CA TYR A 121 -27.89 24.66 -29.20
C TYR A 121 -28.96 23.87 -29.99
N HIS A 122 -30.16 23.73 -29.42
CA HIS A 122 -31.25 22.98 -30.07
C HIS A 122 -31.84 23.72 -31.29
N SER A 123 -31.90 25.05 -31.23
CA SER A 123 -32.39 25.87 -32.35
C SER A 123 -31.44 25.82 -33.55
N GLU A 124 -30.13 25.85 -33.31
CA GLU A 124 -29.12 25.81 -34.37
C GLU A 124 -28.92 24.43 -35.03
N LEU A 125 -29.26 23.33 -34.32
CA LEU A 125 -29.27 21.97 -34.87
C LEU A 125 -30.52 21.68 -35.70
N SER A 126 -31.61 22.38 -35.41
CA SER A 126 -32.88 22.25 -36.14
C SER A 126 -32.88 23.01 -37.46
N GLN A 127 -31.89 23.87 -37.71
CA GLN A 127 -31.71 24.54 -38.99
C GLN A 127 -30.85 23.67 -39.92
N PRO A 128 -31.41 23.14 -41.03
CA PRO A 128 -30.62 22.42 -42.01
C PRO A 128 -29.53 23.35 -42.59
N PRO A 129 -28.32 22.84 -42.88
CA PRO A 129 -27.28 23.66 -43.50
C PRO A 129 -27.82 24.25 -44.82
N PRO A 130 -27.51 25.52 -45.14
CA PRO A 130 -27.95 26.12 -46.39
C PRO A 130 -27.43 25.26 -47.55
N LEU A 131 -28.35 24.61 -48.27
CA LEU A 131 -28.02 23.82 -49.45
C LEU A 131 -27.46 24.77 -50.50
N HIS A 132 -26.23 24.52 -50.94
CA HIS A 132 -25.64 25.24 -52.06
C HIS A 132 -26.56 25.09 -53.30
N PRO A 133 -26.87 26.17 -54.03
CA PRO A 133 -27.65 26.05 -55.26
C PRO A 133 -26.90 25.15 -56.23
N ALA A 134 -27.61 24.18 -56.82
CA ALA A 134 -27.10 23.32 -57.86
C ALA A 134 -26.48 24.20 -58.96
N SER A 135 -25.18 24.02 -59.19
CA SER A 135 -24.46 24.70 -60.27
C SER A 135 -25.15 24.39 -61.60
N SER A 136 -25.77 25.43 -62.13
CA SER A 136 -26.16 25.72 -63.51
C SER A 136 -25.94 24.62 -64.56
N GLN A 137 -27.07 24.18 -65.12
CA GLN A 137 -27.21 23.50 -66.41
C GLN A 137 -26.71 24.37 -67.58
N PRO A 138 -26.06 23.78 -68.60
CA PRO A 138 -26.48 23.97 -70.01
C PRO A 138 -26.47 22.63 -70.78
N ASN A 139 -27.57 22.20 -71.39
CA ASN A 139 -28.04 22.44 -72.77
C ASN A 139 -27.13 21.88 -73.91
N ASN A 140 -27.72 20.92 -74.64
CA ASN A 140 -27.42 20.33 -75.96
C ASN A 140 -26.00 20.46 -76.55
#